data_AF-A0A3M1GHR7-F1
#
_entry.id   AF-A0A3M1GHR7-F1
#
_cell.length_a   1.000
_cell.length_b   1.000
_cell.length_c   1.000
_cell.angle_alpha   90.00
_cell.angle_beta   90.00
_cell.angle_gamma   90.00
#
_symmetry.space_group_name_H-M   'P 1'
#
loop_
_entity.id
_entity.type
_entity.pdbx_description
1 polymer ?
#
loop_
_entity_poly.entity_id
_entity_poly.type
_entity_poly.pdbx_seq_one_letter_code
_entity_poly.pdbx_strand_id
1 'polypeptide(L)'
;MSPARKGKIARLPAPIREEVNRRLLDGQPASQILPWLNSQAAVLRVLEAFFAGEPITPQNLSEWRQGGYRDWLARRERLTHLKELAGYAAQLGAAAGGSLTDGSAAIIGGKILEALENATAEDITGLTKALVALRASDLEARRADQRDRLLAQRERAVALAEQQFQVKTCEAFLQWFENKRAREIAESQSASEVKIDELRRLMFGDRDEFTPTALNE
;
A
#
# COMPACT_ATOMS: atom_id res chain seq x y z
N MET A 1 14.80 -24.71 -12.21
CA MET A 1 13.99 -25.95 -12.17
C MET A 1 14.91 -27.12 -11.92
N SER A 2 14.76 -27.84 -10.80
CA SER A 2 15.54 -29.07 -10.56
C SER A 2 15.15 -30.14 -11.58
N PRO A 3 16.10 -30.91 -12.15
CA PRO A 3 15.79 -31.95 -13.12
C PRO A 3 14.81 -32.97 -12.55
N ALA A 4 13.85 -33.42 -13.36
CA ALA A 4 12.88 -34.44 -12.96
C ALA A 4 13.61 -35.72 -12.53
N ARG A 5 13.49 -36.08 -11.24
CA ARG A 5 14.10 -37.30 -10.68
C ARG A 5 13.54 -38.52 -11.40
N LYS A 6 14.42 -39.44 -11.83
CA LYS A 6 14.05 -40.60 -12.66
C LYS A 6 13.90 -41.93 -11.90
N GLY A 7 14.22 -41.96 -10.60
CA GLY A 7 14.19 -43.18 -9.78
C GLY A 7 12.78 -43.73 -9.54
N LYS A 8 12.69 -44.99 -9.07
CA LYS A 8 11.41 -45.73 -8.90
C LYS A 8 10.37 -44.92 -8.11
N ILE A 9 10.74 -44.41 -6.93
CA ILE A 9 9.82 -43.63 -6.08
C ILE A 9 9.43 -42.30 -6.74
N ALA A 10 10.33 -41.67 -7.48
CA ALA A 10 10.05 -40.41 -8.18
C ALA A 10 8.96 -40.55 -9.25
N ARG A 11 8.87 -41.73 -9.91
CA ARG A 11 7.88 -42.01 -10.95
C ARG A 11 6.51 -42.43 -10.42
N LEU A 12 6.37 -42.66 -9.11
CA LEU A 12 5.09 -43.06 -8.53
C LEU A 12 4.07 -41.91 -8.59
N PRO A 13 2.76 -42.20 -8.57
CA PRO A 13 1.73 -41.16 -8.46
C PRO A 13 1.95 -40.25 -7.25
N ALA A 14 1.60 -38.97 -7.40
CA ALA A 14 1.80 -37.97 -6.36
C ALA A 14 1.23 -38.36 -4.99
N PRO A 15 0.02 -38.94 -4.86
CA PRO A 15 -0.51 -39.37 -3.56
C PRO A 15 0.34 -40.45 -2.86
N ILE A 16 0.96 -41.35 -3.63
CA ILE A 16 1.84 -42.39 -3.08
C ILE A 16 3.16 -41.78 -2.61
N ARG A 17 3.75 -40.86 -3.38
CA ARG A 17 4.96 -40.15 -2.96
C ARG A 17 4.73 -39.34 -1.70
N GLU A 18 3.56 -38.69 -1.59
CA GLU A 18 3.17 -37.93 -0.41
C GLU A 18 3.07 -38.84 0.82
N GLU A 19 2.44 -40.01 0.69
CA GLU A 19 2.35 -40.97 1.78
C GLU A 19 3.70 -41.57 2.18
N VAL A 20 4.59 -41.86 1.22
CA VAL A 20 5.99 -42.24 1.52
C VAL A 20 6.68 -41.16 2.33
N ASN A 21 6.52 -39.89 1.95
CA ASN A 21 7.12 -38.77 2.68
C ASN A 21 6.54 -38.62 4.09
N ARG A 22 5.23 -38.81 4.28
CA ARG A 22 4.60 -38.82 5.62
C ARG A 22 5.17 -39.92 6.50
N ARG A 23 5.25 -41.15 6.00
CA ARG A 23 5.81 -42.27 6.76
C ARG A 23 7.28 -42.07 7.13
N LEU A 24 8.05 -41.47 6.22
CA LEU A 24 9.44 -41.08 6.49
C LEU A 24 9.53 -39.99 7.56
N LEU A 25 8.63 -39.00 7.54
CA LEU A 25 8.54 -37.96 8.55
C LEU A 25 8.15 -38.52 9.93
N ASP A 26 7.21 -39.47 9.95
CA ASP A 26 6.78 -40.16 11.17
C ASP A 26 7.84 -41.14 11.72
N GLY A 27 9.02 -41.22 11.08
CA GLY A 27 10.13 -42.05 11.51
C GLY A 27 9.94 -43.55 11.26
N GLN A 28 9.01 -43.95 10.38
CA GLN A 28 8.77 -45.38 10.11
C GLN A 28 10.02 -46.04 9.49
N PRO A 29 10.40 -47.25 9.94
CA PRO A 29 11.54 -47.97 9.39
C PRO A 29 11.22 -48.53 8.00
N ALA A 30 12.27 -48.79 7.20
CA ALA A 30 12.14 -49.34 5.85
C ALA A 30 11.40 -50.70 5.85
N SER A 31 11.54 -51.49 6.91
CA SER A 31 10.83 -52.77 7.10
C SER A 31 9.30 -52.62 7.15
N GLN A 32 8.77 -51.45 7.49
CA GLN A 32 7.34 -51.16 7.47
C GLN A 32 6.91 -50.45 6.18
N ILE A 33 7.75 -49.54 5.66
CA ILE A 33 7.42 -48.76 4.46
C ILE A 33 7.41 -49.65 3.21
N LEU A 34 8.40 -50.52 3.04
CA LEU A 34 8.58 -51.27 1.79
C LEU A 34 7.50 -52.31 1.52
N PRO A 35 7.01 -53.10 2.50
CA PRO A 35 5.90 -54.03 2.25
C PRO A 35 4.62 -53.30 1.87
N TRP A 36 4.31 -52.19 2.54
CA TRP A 36 3.17 -51.35 2.20
C TRP A 36 3.32 -50.74 0.80
N LEU A 37 4.51 -50.25 0.46
CA LEU A 37 4.73 -49.57 -0.81
C LEU A 37 4.64 -50.55 -2.00
N ASN A 38 5.23 -51.74 -1.86
CA ASN A 38 5.22 -52.76 -2.91
C ASN A 38 3.88 -53.52 -3.03
N SER A 39 2.96 -53.40 -2.06
CA SER A 39 1.62 -54.02 -2.17
C SER A 39 0.62 -53.17 -2.95
N GLN A 40 0.94 -51.90 -3.22
CA GLN A 40 0.01 -50.99 -3.90
C GLN A 40 -0.12 -51.32 -5.39
N ALA A 41 -1.34 -51.56 -5.88
CA ALA A 41 -1.60 -51.82 -7.30
C ALA A 41 -1.09 -50.69 -8.21
N ALA A 42 -1.14 -49.43 -7.75
CA ALA A 42 -0.61 -48.29 -8.49
C ALA A 42 0.94 -48.32 -8.60
N VAL A 43 1.63 -48.85 -7.59
CA VAL A 43 3.08 -49.01 -7.60
C VAL A 43 3.47 -50.15 -8.53
N LEU A 44 2.83 -51.31 -8.41
CA LEU A 44 3.06 -52.47 -9.27
C LEU A 44 2.92 -52.11 -10.76
N ARG A 45 1.88 -51.34 -11.14
CA ARG A 45 1.71 -50.86 -12.52
C ARG A 45 2.88 -50.01 -13.02
N VAL A 46 3.43 -49.13 -12.17
CA VAL A 46 4.59 -48.30 -12.54
C VAL A 46 5.85 -49.15 -12.63
N LEU A 47 6.03 -50.11 -11.74
CA LEU A 47 7.18 -51.02 -11.76
C LEU A 47 7.17 -51.90 -13.02
N GLU A 48 6.02 -52.44 -13.39
CA GLU A 48 5.85 -53.22 -14.62
C GLU A 48 6.19 -52.36 -15.86
N ALA A 49 5.60 -51.18 -15.96
CA ALA A 49 5.73 -50.33 -17.14
C ALA A 49 7.13 -49.72 -17.34
N PHE A 50 7.88 -49.48 -16.26
CA PHE A 50 9.13 -48.69 -16.32
C PHE A 50 10.36 -49.37 -15.72
N PHE A 51 10.19 -50.48 -15.01
CA PHE A 51 11.25 -51.12 -14.22
C PHE A 51 11.21 -52.65 -14.26
N ALA A 52 10.59 -53.25 -15.28
CA ALA A 52 10.49 -54.70 -15.47
C ALA A 52 9.90 -55.45 -14.25
N GLY A 53 8.97 -54.83 -13.53
CA GLY A 53 8.31 -55.42 -12.37
C GLY A 53 9.17 -55.49 -11.11
N GLU A 54 10.43 -55.04 -11.16
CA GLU A 54 11.37 -55.13 -10.05
C GLU A 54 10.88 -54.35 -8.82
N PRO A 55 10.81 -54.96 -7.62
CA PRO A 55 10.30 -54.30 -6.41
C PRO A 55 11.14 -53.09 -6.01
N ILE A 56 10.53 -52.18 -5.24
CA ILE A 56 11.23 -51.07 -4.60
C ILE A 56 12.06 -51.62 -3.44
N THR A 57 13.36 -51.33 -3.44
CA THR A 57 14.33 -51.87 -2.48
C THR A 57 14.67 -50.84 -1.39
N PRO A 58 15.33 -51.25 -0.28
CA PRO A 58 15.87 -50.32 0.71
C PRO A 58 16.79 -49.26 0.11
N GLN A 59 17.57 -49.62 -0.92
CA GLN A 59 18.46 -48.68 -1.61
C GLN A 59 17.66 -47.56 -2.30
N ASN A 60 16.56 -47.88 -2.98
CA ASN A 60 15.70 -46.87 -3.61
C ASN A 60 15.09 -45.92 -2.59
N LEU A 61 14.71 -46.43 -1.40
CA LEU A 61 14.18 -45.60 -0.31
C LEU A 61 15.26 -44.68 0.28
N SER A 62 16.49 -45.17 0.43
CA SER A 62 17.65 -44.37 0.87
C SER A 62 17.97 -43.24 -0.11
N GLU A 63 18.01 -43.53 -1.42
CA GLU A 63 18.21 -42.52 -2.46
C GLU A 63 17.09 -41.48 -2.47
N TRP A 64 15.84 -41.92 -2.30
CA TRP A 64 14.70 -41.01 -2.18
C TRP A 64 14.83 -40.11 -0.95
N ARG A 65 15.25 -40.67 0.20
CA ARG A 65 15.48 -39.93 1.44
C ARG A 65 16.51 -38.82 1.27
N GLN A 66 17.57 -39.06 0.50
CA GLN A 66 18.66 -38.10 0.26
C GLN A 66 18.30 -37.03 -0.77
N GLY A 67 17.33 -37.29 -1.65
CA GLY A 67 16.89 -36.37 -2.70
C GLY A 67 15.45 -35.91 -2.51
N GLY A 68 14.50 -36.67 -3.06
CA GLY A 68 13.10 -36.26 -3.17
C GLY A 68 12.43 -35.94 -1.85
N TYR A 69 12.78 -36.65 -0.77
CA TYR A 69 12.28 -36.35 0.56
C TYR A 69 12.84 -35.04 1.13
N ARG A 70 14.12 -34.71 0.90
CA ARG A 70 14.71 -33.44 1.35
C ARG A 70 14.05 -32.26 0.64
N ASP A 71 13.80 -32.36 -0.66
CA ASP A 71 13.07 -31.34 -1.40
C ASP A 71 11.64 -31.17 -0.86
N TRP A 72 10.97 -32.27 -0.52
CA TRP A 72 9.65 -32.23 0.07
C TRP A 72 9.65 -31.57 1.46
N LEU A 73 10.63 -31.90 2.32
CA LEU A 73 10.82 -31.24 3.61
C LEU A 73 11.04 -29.74 3.46
N ALA A 74 11.95 -29.33 2.57
CA ALA A 74 12.24 -27.92 2.30
C ALA A 74 10.98 -27.17 1.81
N ARG A 75 10.19 -27.78 0.93
CA ARG A 75 8.92 -27.17 0.49
C ARG A 75 7.92 -27.07 1.64
N ARG A 76 7.84 -28.08 2.50
CA ARG A 76 6.94 -28.08 3.66
C ARG A 76 7.32 -27.01 4.68
N GLU A 77 8.60 -26.92 5.06
CA GLU A 77 9.10 -25.87 5.97
C GLU A 77 8.81 -24.48 5.42
N ARG A 78 9.05 -24.27 4.12
CA ARG A 78 8.72 -23.03 3.42
C ARG A 78 7.23 -22.69 3.51
N LEU A 79 6.35 -23.65 3.26
CA LEU A 79 4.90 -23.46 3.38
C LEU A 79 4.46 -23.16 4.82
N THR A 80 5.11 -23.77 5.83
CA THR A 80 4.85 -23.47 7.24
C THR A 80 5.25 -22.03 7.56
N HIS A 81 6.48 -21.64 7.19
CA HIS A 81 6.98 -20.28 7.40
C HIS A 81 6.12 -19.22 6.70
N LEU A 82 5.64 -19.50 5.49
CA LEU A 82 4.70 -18.63 4.78
C LEU A 82 3.36 -18.46 5.52
N LYS A 83 2.82 -19.53 6.09
CA LYS A 83 1.58 -19.46 6.90
C LYS A 83 1.79 -18.64 8.17
N GLU A 84 2.94 -18.78 8.83
CA GLU A 84 3.29 -17.98 10.01
C GLU A 84 3.40 -16.50 9.67
N LEU A 85 4.15 -16.14 8.61
CA LEU A 85 4.28 -14.77 8.13
C LEU A 85 2.94 -14.15 7.70
N ALA A 86 2.08 -14.92 7.03
CA ALA A 86 0.73 -14.47 6.69
C ALA A 86 -0.11 -14.22 7.95
N GLY A 87 0.04 -15.05 8.99
CA GLY A 87 -0.55 -14.85 10.30
C GLY A 87 -0.09 -13.54 10.96
N TYR A 88 1.22 -13.25 10.94
CA TYR A 88 1.78 -12.00 11.46
C TYR A 88 1.29 -10.77 10.68
N ALA A 89 1.25 -10.84 9.35
CA ALA A 89 0.75 -9.75 8.52
C ALA A 89 -0.73 -9.44 8.81
N ALA A 90 -1.56 -10.46 9.01
CA ALA A 90 -2.95 -10.30 9.42
C ALA A 90 -3.08 -9.65 10.82
N GLN A 91 -2.25 -10.05 11.79
CA GLN A 91 -2.24 -9.46 13.13
C GLN A 91 -1.82 -7.98 13.11
N LEU A 92 -0.79 -7.63 12.32
CA LEU A 92 -0.35 -6.24 12.14
C LEU A 92 -1.42 -5.37 11.46
N GLY A 93 -2.12 -5.90 10.46
CA GLY A 93 -3.24 -5.22 9.81
C GLY A 93 -4.39 -4.95 10.78
N ALA A 94 -4.74 -5.93 11.62
CA ALA A 94 -5.75 -5.78 12.66
C ALA A 94 -5.36 -4.73 13.72
N ALA A 95 -4.09 -4.69 14.12
CA ALA A 95 -3.58 -3.69 15.08
C ALA A 95 -3.53 -2.26 14.50
N ALA A 96 -3.48 -2.11 13.16
CA ALA A 96 -3.41 -0.82 12.48
C ALA A 96 -4.77 -0.16 12.20
N GLY A 97 -5.88 -0.71 12.73
CA GLY A 97 -7.19 -0.04 12.73
C GLY A 97 -8.18 -0.48 11.65
N GLY A 98 -7.88 -1.55 10.89
CA GLY A 98 -8.85 -2.42 10.18
C GLY A 98 -9.73 -1.81 9.08
N SER A 99 -9.63 -2.36 7.87
CA SER A 99 -10.77 -2.42 6.94
C SER A 99 -10.80 -3.78 6.24
N LEU A 100 -12.00 -4.24 5.88
CA LEU A 100 -12.45 -5.56 5.38
C LEU A 100 -11.62 -6.22 4.24
N THR A 101 -10.55 -5.59 3.77
CA THR A 101 -9.60 -6.12 2.77
C THR A 101 -8.60 -7.14 3.31
N ASP A 102 -8.66 -7.51 4.59
CA ASP A 102 -7.61 -8.27 5.30
C ASP A 102 -7.34 -9.67 4.73
N GLY A 103 -8.37 -10.37 4.24
CA GLY A 103 -8.18 -11.65 3.53
C GLY A 103 -7.48 -11.46 2.17
N SER A 104 -7.80 -10.39 1.46
CA SER A 104 -7.16 -10.02 0.20
C SER A 104 -5.72 -9.59 0.41
N ALA A 105 -5.41 -8.87 1.49
CA ALA A 105 -4.05 -8.48 1.85
C ALA A 105 -3.19 -9.70 2.22
N ALA A 106 -3.73 -10.69 2.93
CA ALA A 106 -3.02 -11.94 3.23
C ALA A 106 -2.78 -12.79 1.97
N ILE A 107 -3.77 -12.88 1.07
CA ILE A 107 -3.62 -13.59 -0.22
C ILE A 107 -2.61 -12.87 -1.12
N ILE A 108 -2.67 -11.54 -1.19
CA ILE A 108 -1.72 -10.72 -1.95
C ILE A 108 -0.32 -10.83 -1.34
N GLY A 109 -0.20 -10.77 -0.02
CA GLY A 109 1.07 -10.97 0.70
C GLY A 109 1.69 -12.34 0.42
N GLY A 110 0.88 -13.40 0.45
CA GLY A 110 1.31 -14.76 0.10
C GLY A 110 1.76 -14.88 -1.37
N LYS A 111 1.00 -14.30 -2.31
CA LYS A 111 1.37 -14.27 -3.74
C LYS A 111 2.62 -13.43 -4.02
N ILE A 112 2.79 -12.31 -3.31
CA ILE A 112 4.00 -11.49 -3.39
C ILE A 112 5.19 -12.29 -2.87
N LEU A 113 5.07 -12.97 -1.73
CA LEU A 113 6.17 -13.81 -1.23
C LEU A 113 6.48 -14.97 -2.18
N GLU A 114 5.48 -15.67 -2.71
CA GLU A 114 5.71 -16.75 -3.69
C GLU A 114 6.38 -16.24 -4.97
N ALA A 115 6.03 -15.02 -5.42
CA ALA A 115 6.71 -14.36 -6.53
C ALA A 115 8.15 -14.00 -6.18
N LEU A 116 8.40 -13.43 -5.00
CA LEU A 116 9.74 -13.08 -4.50
C LEU A 116 10.64 -14.32 -4.31
N GLU A 117 10.07 -15.46 -3.93
CA GLU A 117 10.80 -16.72 -3.75
C GLU A 117 11.34 -17.31 -5.05
N ASN A 118 10.73 -16.97 -6.18
CA ASN A 118 11.17 -17.35 -7.53
C ASN A 118 11.86 -16.18 -8.26
N ALA A 119 11.88 -14.99 -7.63
CA ALA A 119 12.49 -13.79 -8.16
C ALA A 119 14.00 -13.83 -7.95
N THR A 120 14.76 -13.31 -8.91
CA THR A 120 16.19 -13.06 -8.72
C THR A 120 16.41 -11.86 -7.78
N ALA A 121 17.61 -11.72 -7.22
CA ALA A 121 17.95 -10.56 -6.39
C ALA A 121 17.74 -9.23 -7.15
N GLU A 122 17.88 -9.25 -8.47
CA GLU A 122 17.67 -8.11 -9.35
C GLU A 122 16.19 -7.74 -9.49
N ASP A 123 15.32 -8.74 -9.63
CA ASP A 123 13.85 -8.57 -9.66
C ASP A 123 13.31 -7.97 -8.36
N ILE A 124 13.81 -8.44 -7.20
CA ILE A 124 13.43 -7.93 -5.87
C ILE A 124 13.85 -6.46 -5.72
N THR A 125 15.05 -6.11 -6.20
CA THR A 125 15.55 -4.75 -6.17
C THR A 125 14.73 -3.83 -7.07
N GLY A 126 14.33 -4.31 -8.26
CA GLY A 126 13.42 -3.61 -9.15
C GLY A 126 12.03 -3.36 -8.55
N LEU A 127 11.44 -4.38 -7.93
CA LEU A 127 10.15 -4.29 -7.22
C LEU A 127 10.21 -3.29 -6.07
N THR A 128 11.28 -3.31 -5.28
CA THR A 128 11.47 -2.37 -4.16
C THR A 128 11.53 -0.94 -4.67
N LYS A 129 12.29 -0.69 -5.74
CA LYS A 129 12.37 0.64 -6.38
C LYS A 129 11.01 1.10 -6.90
N ALA A 130 10.26 0.21 -7.56
CA ALA A 130 8.93 0.53 -8.07
C ALA A 130 7.93 0.84 -6.95
N LEU A 131 7.98 0.10 -5.84
CA LEU A 131 7.12 0.34 -4.68
C LEU A 131 7.45 1.67 -3.99
N VAL A 132 8.73 2.00 -3.85
CA VAL A 132 9.16 3.30 -3.32
C VAL A 132 8.71 4.44 -4.23
N ALA A 133 8.85 4.29 -5.56
CA ALA A 133 8.39 5.28 -6.53
C ALA A 133 6.87 5.48 -6.47
N LEU A 134 6.09 4.40 -6.36
CA LEU A 134 4.64 4.47 -6.22
C LEU A 134 4.24 5.20 -4.94
N ARG A 135 4.91 4.91 -3.82
CA ARG A 135 4.64 5.59 -2.54
C ARG A 135 5.00 7.07 -2.56
N ALA A 136 6.08 7.43 -3.26
CA ALA A 136 6.42 8.83 -3.48
C ALA A 136 5.32 9.54 -4.29
N SER A 137 4.84 8.92 -5.37
CA SER A 137 3.74 9.44 -6.20
C SER A 137 2.44 9.62 -5.42
N ASP A 138 2.06 8.66 -4.56
CA ASP A 138 0.87 8.76 -3.70
C ASP A 138 0.99 9.95 -2.73
N LEU A 139 2.18 10.16 -2.15
CA LEU A 139 2.42 11.26 -1.24
C LEU A 139 2.36 12.62 -1.96
N GLU A 140 2.90 12.70 -3.18
CA GLU A 140 2.81 13.89 -4.02
C GLU A 140 1.36 14.21 -4.40
N ALA A 141 0.58 13.21 -4.79
CA ALA A 141 -0.85 13.38 -5.08
C ALA A 141 -1.63 13.90 -3.86
N ARG A 142 -1.36 13.35 -2.67
CA ARG A 142 -1.97 13.83 -1.41
C ARG A 142 -1.58 15.27 -1.10
N ARG A 143 -0.31 15.65 -1.32
CA ARG A 143 0.17 17.02 -1.13
C ARG A 143 -0.48 17.99 -2.12
N ALA A 144 -0.69 17.56 -3.37
CA ALA A 144 -1.38 18.37 -4.38
C ALA A 144 -2.83 18.64 -3.96
N ASP A 145 -3.59 17.60 -3.57
CA ASP A 145 -4.98 17.75 -3.09
C ASP A 145 -5.06 18.68 -1.86
N GLN A 146 -4.11 18.60 -0.93
CA GLN A 146 -4.05 19.54 0.20
C GLN A 146 -3.80 20.99 -0.23
N ARG A 147 -2.91 21.22 -1.21
CA ARG A 147 -2.68 22.57 -1.76
C ARG A 147 -3.91 23.10 -2.47
N ASP A 148 -4.58 22.29 -3.28
CA ASP A 148 -5.77 22.69 -4.02
C ASP A 148 -6.91 23.08 -3.07
N ARG A 149 -7.09 22.32 -1.98
CA ARG A 149 -8.05 22.68 -0.93
C ARG A 149 -7.71 24.01 -0.24
N LEU A 150 -6.44 24.24 0.06
CA LEU A 150 -6.00 25.50 0.66
C LEU A 150 -6.20 26.68 -0.29
N LEU A 151 -5.89 26.51 -1.57
CA LEU A 151 -6.12 27.54 -2.60
C LEU A 151 -7.61 27.86 -2.71
N ALA A 152 -8.47 26.85 -2.79
CA ALA A 152 -9.92 27.05 -2.84
C ALA A 152 -10.46 27.77 -1.59
N GLN A 153 -9.91 27.49 -0.39
CA GLN A 153 -10.27 28.23 0.82
C GLN A 153 -9.83 29.70 0.76
N ARG A 154 -8.61 29.96 0.26
CA ARG A 154 -8.11 31.34 0.09
C ARG A 154 -8.92 32.12 -0.93
N GLU A 155 -9.26 31.52 -2.07
CA GLU A 155 -10.12 32.15 -3.09
C GLU A 155 -11.48 32.53 -2.51
N ARG A 156 -12.11 31.64 -1.73
CA ARG A 156 -13.38 31.94 -1.04
C ARG A 156 -13.22 33.07 -0.02
N ALA A 157 -12.12 33.08 0.73
CA ALA A 157 -11.85 34.14 1.71
C ALA A 157 -11.66 35.49 1.03
N VAL A 158 -10.94 35.55 -0.10
CA VAL A 158 -10.78 36.77 -0.90
C VAL A 158 -12.13 37.23 -1.45
N ALA A 159 -12.91 36.34 -2.06
CA ALA A 159 -14.22 36.69 -2.59
C ALA A 159 -15.18 37.22 -1.51
N LEU A 160 -15.18 36.61 -0.32
CA LEU A 160 -15.96 37.08 0.81
C LEU A 160 -15.47 38.45 1.31
N ALA A 161 -14.16 38.66 1.38
CA ALA A 161 -13.57 39.93 1.78
C ALA A 161 -13.90 41.04 0.79
N GLU A 162 -13.86 40.76 -0.52
CA GLU A 162 -14.28 41.69 -1.58
C GLU A 162 -15.76 42.06 -1.44
N GLN A 163 -16.63 41.07 -1.25
CA GLN A 163 -18.07 41.31 -1.06
C GLN A 163 -18.33 42.14 0.20
N GLN A 164 -17.68 41.82 1.32
CA GLN A 164 -17.78 42.59 2.56
C GLN A 164 -17.26 44.01 2.38
N PHE A 165 -16.16 44.19 1.66
CA PHE A 165 -15.61 45.50 1.36
C PHE A 165 -16.58 46.34 0.52
N GLN A 166 -17.20 45.75 -0.51
CA GLN A 166 -18.20 46.43 -1.33
C GLN A 166 -19.40 46.88 -0.49
N VAL A 167 -19.97 45.99 0.33
CA VAL A 167 -21.12 46.33 1.19
C VAL A 167 -20.75 47.43 2.18
N LYS A 168 -19.62 47.29 2.90
CA LYS A 168 -19.16 48.30 3.86
C LYS A 168 -18.88 49.65 3.21
N THR A 169 -18.39 49.66 1.96
CA THR A 169 -18.15 50.90 1.22
C THR A 169 -19.47 51.61 0.91
N CYS A 170 -20.49 50.88 0.47
CA CYS A 170 -21.83 51.42 0.24
C CYS A 170 -22.48 51.92 1.53
N GLU A 171 -22.36 51.18 2.63
CA GLU A 171 -22.85 51.59 3.96
C GLU A 171 -22.17 52.88 4.42
N ALA A 172 -20.85 52.95 4.32
CA ALA A 172 -20.09 54.15 4.65
C ALA A 172 -20.49 55.33 3.77
N PHE A 173 -20.70 55.12 2.47
CA PHE A 173 -21.19 56.16 1.58
C PHE A 173 -22.53 56.72 2.04
N LEU A 174 -23.51 55.86 2.34
CA LEU A 174 -24.83 56.29 2.82
C LEU A 174 -24.72 57.08 4.13
N GLN A 175 -23.94 56.56 5.09
CA GLN A 175 -23.69 57.22 6.37
C GLN A 175 -23.08 58.62 6.21
N TRP A 176 -22.07 58.75 5.35
CA TRP A 176 -21.39 60.04 5.16
C TRP A 176 -22.14 60.98 4.23
N PHE A 177 -22.95 60.46 3.30
CA PHE A 177 -23.87 61.28 2.54
C PHE A 177 -24.90 61.96 3.44
N GLU A 178 -25.26 61.39 4.59
CA GLU A 178 -26.13 62.06 5.57
C GLU A 178 -25.43 63.23 6.29
N ASN A 179 -24.09 63.27 6.31
CA ASN A 179 -23.33 64.32 6.95
C ASN A 179 -23.29 65.60 6.09
N LYS A 180 -23.83 66.69 6.64
CA LYS A 180 -23.90 68.00 5.96
C LYS A 180 -22.53 68.50 5.47
N ARG A 181 -21.48 68.33 6.27
CA ARG A 181 -20.12 68.81 5.95
C ARG A 181 -19.47 67.96 4.85
N ALA A 182 -19.76 66.67 4.81
CA ALA A 182 -19.29 65.80 3.72
C ALA A 182 -19.96 66.15 2.39
N ARG A 183 -21.26 66.52 2.39
CA ARG A 183 -21.95 67.02 1.17
C ARG A 183 -21.34 68.30 0.65
N GLU A 184 -21.10 69.28 1.53
CA GLU A 184 -20.51 70.58 1.16
C GLU A 184 -19.14 70.40 0.48
N ILE A 185 -18.30 69.49 1.00
CA ILE A 185 -17.00 69.15 0.38
C ILE A 185 -17.20 68.48 -0.98
N ALA A 186 -18.12 67.51 -1.09
CA ALA A 186 -18.40 66.80 -2.35
C ALA A 186 -18.95 67.73 -3.45
N GLU A 187 -19.79 68.69 -3.09
CA GLU A 187 -20.41 69.67 -3.99
C GLU A 187 -19.52 70.87 -4.34
N SER A 188 -18.36 71.02 -3.67
CA SER A 188 -17.41 72.11 -3.94
C SER A 188 -16.91 72.12 -5.39
N GLN A 189 -16.38 73.25 -5.87
CA GLN A 189 -15.77 73.34 -7.21
C GLN A 189 -14.29 72.90 -7.25
N SER A 190 -13.78 72.32 -6.16
CA SER A 190 -12.41 71.84 -6.06
C SER A 190 -12.14 70.65 -7.00
N ALA A 191 -10.88 70.42 -7.35
CA ALA A 191 -10.47 69.24 -8.11
C ALA A 191 -10.79 67.95 -7.34
N SER A 192 -11.08 66.84 -8.06
CA SER A 192 -11.47 65.56 -7.44
C SER A 192 -10.46 65.04 -6.42
N GLU A 193 -9.16 65.23 -6.67
CA GLU A 193 -8.09 64.81 -5.75
C GLU A 193 -8.15 65.57 -4.41
N VAL A 194 -8.47 66.87 -4.45
CA VAL A 194 -8.60 67.73 -3.26
C VAL A 194 -9.84 67.33 -2.47
N LYS A 195 -10.96 67.07 -3.15
CA LYS A 195 -12.19 66.57 -2.52
C LYS A 195 -11.97 65.22 -1.81
N ILE A 196 -11.23 64.31 -2.45
CA ILE A 196 -10.90 63.00 -1.88
C ILE A 196 -10.06 63.17 -0.61
N ASP A 197 -9.04 64.04 -0.62
CA ASP A 197 -8.21 64.26 0.57
C ASP A 197 -8.98 64.95 1.71
N GLU A 198 -9.82 65.95 1.41
CA GLU A 198 -10.67 66.62 2.40
C GLU A 198 -11.71 65.68 3.01
N LEU A 199 -12.37 64.85 2.19
CA LEU A 199 -13.30 63.81 2.67
C LEU A 199 -12.57 62.77 3.51
N ARG A 200 -11.39 62.33 3.06
CA ARG A 200 -10.57 61.37 3.82
C ARG A 200 -10.18 61.93 5.19
N ARG A 201 -9.74 63.19 5.27
CA ARG A 201 -9.41 63.85 6.57
C ARG A 201 -10.64 63.99 7.45
N LEU A 202 -11.80 64.32 6.88
CA LEU A 202 -13.06 64.38 7.62
C LEU A 202 -13.48 63.01 8.17
N MET A 203 -13.28 61.94 7.39
CA MET A 203 -13.70 60.57 7.71
C MET A 203 -12.74 59.84 8.67
N PHE A 204 -11.43 60.08 8.54
CA PHE A 204 -10.39 59.29 9.20
C PHE A 204 -9.38 60.11 10.01
N GLY A 205 -9.52 61.45 10.07
CA GLY A 205 -8.58 62.33 10.75
C GLY A 205 -7.31 62.63 9.95
N ASP A 206 -6.44 63.49 10.50
CA ASP A 206 -5.13 63.80 9.91
C ASP A 206 -4.17 62.61 10.01
N ARG A 207 -3.24 62.52 9.07
CA ARG A 207 -2.45 61.31 8.76
C ARG A 207 -1.50 60.82 9.86
N ASP A 208 -1.41 61.48 11.00
CA ASP A 208 -0.35 61.28 12.00
C ASP A 208 -0.67 60.28 13.12
N GLU A 209 -1.83 59.60 13.11
CA GLU A 209 -2.17 58.57 14.13
C GLU A 209 -2.45 57.17 13.58
N PHE A 210 -2.08 56.86 12.33
CA PHE A 210 -2.18 55.50 11.81
C PHE A 210 -0.81 54.82 11.74
N THR A 211 -0.32 54.33 12.88
CA THR A 211 0.70 53.28 12.90
C THR A 211 0.03 51.99 12.44
N PRO A 212 0.35 51.42 11.26
CA PRO A 212 -0.18 50.12 10.89
C PRO A 212 0.51 49.11 11.81
N THR A 213 -0.17 48.67 12.87
CA THR A 213 0.24 47.46 13.56
C THR A 213 0.22 46.36 12.52
N ALA A 214 1.40 45.84 12.18
CA ALA A 214 1.57 44.79 11.21
C ALA A 214 0.63 43.63 11.54
N LEU A 215 -0.40 43.44 10.71
CA LEU A 215 -1.10 42.17 10.63
C LEU A 215 -0.13 41.21 9.94
N ASN A 216 0.68 40.49 10.72
CA ASN A 216 1.18 39.14 10.47
C ASN A 216 2.14 38.71 11.59
N GLU A 217 1.62 37.95 12.56
CA GLU A 217 2.21 36.70 13.05
C GLU A 217 1.10 35.64 13.14
#